data_AF-A0A963SL40-F1
#
_entry.id   AF-A0A963SL40-F1
#
_cell.length_a   1.000
_cell.length_b   1.000
_cell.length_c   1.000
_cell.angle_alpha   90.00
_cell.angle_beta   90.00
_cell.angle_gamma   90.00
#
_symmetry.space_group_name_H-M   'P 1'
#
loop_
_entity.id
_entity.type
_entity.pdbx_description
1 polymer ?
#
loop_
_entity_poly.entity_id
_entity_poly.type
_entity_poly.pdbx_seq_one_letter_code
_entity_poly.pdbx_strand_id
1 'polypeptide(L)'
;MRKLTHLERLEAESIHIMREVVAETTKPVMLYSVGKDSAVMLHLAKKAFYPSPPPFPLLHVDTTWKFKDMYALREKAAQDAGMELLVYHNPEAEERGINPYDHGPLHTDMWKTEGLKQALDKYGFDAAFGGARRDEEKSRAKERIFSFRTASHGWDPKN
;
A
#
# COMPACT_ATOMS: atom_id res chain seq x y z
N MET A 1 -24.79 -14.00 23.35
CA MET A 1 -23.87 -13.71 22.21
C MET A 1 -22.45 -14.06 22.62
N ARG A 2 -21.66 -14.68 21.73
CA ARG A 2 -20.24 -14.97 21.98
C ARG A 2 -19.43 -13.68 21.95
N LYS A 3 -18.55 -13.47 22.93
CA LYS A 3 -17.61 -12.34 22.95
C LYS A 3 -16.52 -12.59 21.91
N LEU A 4 -16.24 -11.59 21.07
CA LEU A 4 -15.16 -11.66 20.10
C LEU A 4 -13.80 -11.72 20.81
N THR A 5 -12.91 -12.52 20.25
CA THR A 5 -11.49 -12.50 20.61
C THR A 5 -10.84 -11.19 20.14
N HIS A 6 -9.61 -10.94 20.61
CA HIS A 6 -8.86 -9.76 20.20
C HIS A 6 -8.66 -9.68 18.67
N LEU A 7 -8.26 -10.79 18.03
CA LEU A 7 -8.00 -10.83 16.59
C LEU A 7 -9.28 -10.71 15.77
N GLU A 8 -10.39 -11.30 16.20
CA GLU A 8 -11.69 -11.13 15.53
C GLU A 8 -12.16 -9.67 15.56
N ARG A 9 -11.91 -8.96 16.67
CA ARG A 9 -12.21 -7.53 16.76
C ARG A 9 -11.34 -6.71 15.81
N LEU A 10 -10.02 -6.96 15.79
CA LEU A 10 -9.11 -6.25 14.88
C LEU A 10 -9.42 -6.54 13.41
N GLU A 11 -9.77 -7.79 13.07
CA GLU A 11 -10.19 -8.18 11.73
C GLU A 11 -11.47 -7.44 11.33
N ALA A 12 -12.48 -7.40 12.21
CA ALA A 12 -13.72 -6.67 11.95
C ALA A 12 -13.50 -5.15 11.79
N GLU A 13 -12.69 -4.54 12.65
CA GLU A 13 -12.33 -3.12 12.55
C GLU A 13 -11.60 -2.81 11.23
N SER A 14 -10.64 -3.65 10.84
CA SER A 14 -9.89 -3.46 9.59
C SER A 14 -10.77 -3.61 8.35
N ILE A 15 -11.67 -4.60 8.35
CA ILE A 15 -12.65 -4.81 7.27
C ILE A 15 -13.59 -3.60 7.16
N HIS A 16 -14.06 -3.07 8.29
CA HIS A 16 -14.91 -1.89 8.31
C HIS A 16 -14.21 -0.69 7.68
N ILE A 17 -12.97 -0.39 8.09
CA ILE A 17 -12.16 0.71 7.52
C ILE A 17 -12.01 0.56 6.00
N MET A 18 -11.71 -0.65 5.51
CA MET A 18 -11.57 -0.90 4.07
C MET A 18 -12.86 -0.64 3.29
N ARG A 19 -14.01 -1.03 3.86
CA ARG A 19 -15.32 -0.81 3.23
C ARG A 19 -15.70 0.66 3.20
N GLU A 20 -15.45 1.40 4.29
CA GLU A 20 -15.72 2.85 4.33
C GLU A 20 -14.91 3.61 3.28
N VAL A 21 -13.61 3.29 3.13
CA VAL A 21 -12.79 3.91 2.08
C VAL A 21 -13.36 3.64 0.70
N VAL A 22 -13.70 2.39 0.40
CA VAL A 22 -14.28 2.05 -0.91
C VAL A 22 -15.63 2.71 -1.15
N ALA A 23 -16.43 2.94 -0.10
CA ALA A 23 -17.72 3.61 -0.20
C ALA A 23 -17.59 5.13 -0.44
N GLU A 24 -16.56 5.76 0.12
CA GLU A 24 -16.40 7.22 0.14
C GLU A 24 -15.37 7.74 -0.90
N THR A 25 -14.68 6.86 -1.63
CA THR A 25 -13.67 7.26 -2.62
C THR A 25 -13.95 6.66 -3.99
N THR A 26 -13.45 7.33 -5.03
CA THR A 26 -13.74 6.99 -6.43
C THR A 26 -12.71 6.01 -7.00
N LYS A 27 -11.43 6.16 -6.62
CA LYS A 27 -10.33 5.38 -7.18
C LYS A 27 -9.31 4.98 -6.11
N PRO A 28 -9.68 4.05 -5.20
CA PRO A 28 -8.75 3.55 -4.20
C PRO A 28 -7.70 2.61 -4.82
N VAL A 29 -6.57 2.47 -4.13
CA VAL A 29 -5.51 1.49 -4.45
C VAL A 29 -4.95 0.88 -3.16
N MET A 30 -4.49 -0.37 -3.21
CA MET A 30 -3.76 -0.98 -2.10
C MET A 30 -2.26 -1.07 -2.40
N LEU A 31 -1.43 -0.48 -1.54
CA LEU A 31 0.02 -0.57 -1.65
C LEU A 31 0.48 -1.97 -1.24
N TYR A 32 1.03 -2.72 -2.19
CA TYR A 32 1.39 -4.12 -2.00
C TYR A 32 2.91 -4.34 -2.17
N SER A 33 3.63 -4.38 -1.05
CA SER A 33 5.10 -4.48 -1.03
C SER A 33 5.63 -5.92 -1.00
N VAL A 34 4.75 -6.92 -0.91
CA VAL A 34 5.08 -8.35 -0.69
C VAL A 34 5.71 -8.59 0.70
N GLY A 35 5.54 -7.64 1.62
CA GLY A 35 5.88 -7.82 3.03
C GLY A 35 4.76 -8.51 3.81
N LYS A 36 5.08 -9.01 5.00
CA LYS A 36 4.13 -9.68 5.92
C LYS A 36 2.88 -8.83 6.21
N ASP A 37 3.04 -7.54 6.45
CA ASP A 37 1.93 -6.63 6.78
C ASP A 37 1.01 -6.42 5.57
N SER A 38 1.60 -6.22 4.38
CA SER A 38 0.83 -6.12 3.13
C SER A 38 0.13 -7.43 2.75
N ALA A 39 0.66 -8.60 3.15
CA ALA A 39 0.00 -9.88 2.96
C ALA A 39 -1.22 -10.05 3.88
N VAL A 40 -1.13 -9.60 5.13
CA VAL A 40 -2.28 -9.54 6.05
C VAL A 40 -3.34 -8.57 5.51
N MET A 41 -2.95 -7.41 5.01
CA MET A 41 -3.90 -6.48 4.38
C MET A 41 -4.59 -7.08 3.15
N LEU A 42 -3.85 -7.76 2.27
CA LEU A 42 -4.44 -8.44 1.11
C LEU A 42 -5.48 -9.49 1.56
N HIS A 43 -5.16 -10.26 2.60
CA HIS A 43 -6.09 -11.23 3.19
C HIS A 43 -7.35 -10.55 3.75
N LEU A 44 -7.19 -9.44 4.46
CA LEU A 44 -8.31 -8.66 5.00
C LEU A 44 -9.17 -8.06 3.88
N ALA A 45 -8.57 -7.55 2.80
CA ALA A 45 -9.32 -7.06 1.64
C ALA A 45 -10.13 -8.16 0.98
N LYS A 46 -9.55 -9.35 0.77
CA LYS A 46 -10.31 -10.51 0.25
C LYS A 46 -11.52 -10.85 1.14
N LYS A 47 -11.37 -10.78 2.46
CA LYS A 47 -12.49 -10.95 3.39
C LYS A 47 -13.51 -9.82 3.33
N ALA A 48 -13.06 -8.58 3.18
CA ALA A 48 -13.93 -7.40 3.16
C ALA A 48 -14.90 -7.42 1.97
N PHE A 49 -14.49 -7.95 0.82
CA PHE A 49 -15.27 -7.88 -0.42
C PHE A 49 -15.79 -9.24 -0.93
N TYR A 50 -15.53 -10.32 -0.20
CA TYR A 50 -16.10 -11.64 -0.52
C TYR A 50 -17.63 -11.56 -0.70
N PRO A 51 -18.21 -12.22 -1.73
CA PRO A 51 -17.59 -13.21 -2.64
C PRO A 51 -16.87 -12.62 -3.86
N SER A 52 -16.90 -11.31 -4.05
CA SER A 52 -16.27 -10.65 -5.19
C SER A 52 -14.80 -10.31 -4.91
N PRO A 53 -13.95 -10.15 -5.94
CA PRO A 53 -12.65 -9.54 -5.79
C PRO A 53 -12.77 -8.11 -5.23
N PRO A 54 -11.79 -7.60 -4.47
CA PRO A 54 -11.79 -6.21 -4.04
C PRO A 54 -11.85 -5.22 -5.23
N PRO A 55 -12.65 -4.15 -5.14
CA PRO A 55 -12.93 -3.25 -6.27
C PRO A 55 -11.83 -2.19 -6.49
N PHE A 56 -10.56 -2.58 -6.33
CA PHE A 56 -9.39 -1.71 -6.53
C PHE A 56 -8.15 -2.52 -6.90
N PRO A 57 -7.18 -1.94 -7.61
CA PRO A 57 -5.95 -2.62 -7.95
C PRO A 57 -4.97 -2.66 -6.76
N LEU A 58 -3.98 -3.55 -6.88
CA LEU A 58 -2.75 -3.52 -6.10
C LEU A 58 -1.72 -2.61 -6.81
N LEU A 59 -0.92 -1.88 -6.05
CA LEU A 59 0.21 -1.11 -6.57
C LEU A 59 1.51 -1.53 -5.89
N HIS A 60 2.50 -1.88 -6.71
CA HIS A 60 3.85 -2.16 -6.29
C HIS A 60 4.82 -1.16 -6.93
N VAL A 61 5.40 -0.28 -6.11
CA VAL A 61 6.52 0.56 -6.51
C VAL A 61 7.78 -0.28 -6.48
N ASP A 62 8.30 -0.61 -7.66
CA ASP A 62 9.39 -1.56 -7.85
C ASP A 62 10.71 -0.82 -8.04
N THR A 63 11.68 -1.20 -7.21
CA THR A 63 13.01 -0.61 -7.25
C THR A 63 13.98 -1.41 -8.11
N THR A 64 13.54 -2.50 -8.77
CA THR A 64 14.37 -3.46 -9.54
C THR A 64 15.42 -4.25 -8.73
N TRP A 65 15.56 -3.95 -7.44
CA TRP A 65 16.57 -4.51 -6.52
C TRP A 65 16.01 -5.53 -5.50
N LYS A 66 14.80 -6.07 -5.70
CA LYS A 66 14.22 -7.07 -4.78
C LYS A 66 14.70 -8.48 -5.08
N PHE A 67 14.60 -9.37 -4.09
CA PHE A 67 14.89 -10.79 -4.27
C PHE A 67 13.93 -11.41 -5.30
N LYS A 68 14.46 -12.30 -6.15
CA LYS A 68 13.66 -12.98 -7.20
C LYS A 68 12.42 -13.68 -6.64
N ASP A 69 12.53 -14.30 -5.46
CA ASP A 69 11.41 -14.96 -4.79
C ASP A 69 10.31 -13.98 -4.37
N MET A 70 10.65 -12.71 -4.09
CA MET A 70 9.63 -11.69 -3.83
C MET A 70 8.83 -11.37 -5.08
N TYR A 71 9.46 -11.34 -6.26
CA TYR A 71 8.73 -11.16 -7.52
C TYR A 71 7.82 -12.35 -7.81
N ALA A 72 8.32 -13.58 -7.66
CA ALA A 72 7.50 -14.77 -7.84
C ALA A 72 6.28 -14.81 -6.89
N LEU A 73 6.50 -14.48 -5.61
CA LEU A 73 5.43 -14.41 -4.62
C LEU A 73 4.43 -13.29 -4.92
N ARG A 74 4.91 -12.13 -5.42
CA ARG A 74 4.08 -10.99 -5.83
C ARG A 74 3.05 -11.39 -6.87
N GLU A 75 3.53 -11.95 -7.98
CA GLU A 75 2.69 -12.35 -9.11
C GLU A 75 1.67 -13.40 -8.68
N LYS A 76 2.13 -14.42 -7.96
CA LYS A 76 1.28 -15.49 -7.45
C LYS A 76 0.19 -14.94 -6.52
N ALA A 77 0.53 -14.07 -5.58
CA ALA A 77 -0.43 -13.54 -4.61
C ALA A 77 -1.50 -12.66 -5.25
N ALA A 78 -1.14 -11.84 -6.25
CA ALA A 78 -2.10 -11.04 -7.01
C ALA A 78 -3.04 -11.92 -7.84
N GLN A 79 -2.48 -12.92 -8.53
CA GLN A 79 -3.25 -13.90 -9.31
C GLN A 79 -4.23 -14.69 -8.43
N ASP A 80 -3.77 -15.22 -7.29
CA ASP A 80 -4.61 -15.96 -6.33
C ASP A 80 -5.67 -15.08 -5.65
N ALA A 81 -5.47 -13.76 -5.65
CA ALA A 81 -6.46 -12.79 -5.18
C ALA A 81 -7.47 -12.40 -6.26
N GLY A 82 -7.21 -12.71 -7.54
CA GLY A 82 -8.02 -12.25 -8.66
C GLY A 82 -7.99 -10.72 -8.82
N MET A 83 -6.89 -10.07 -8.41
CA MET A 83 -6.74 -8.62 -8.42
C MET A 83 -5.71 -8.19 -9.46
N GLU A 84 -5.96 -7.05 -10.11
CA GLU A 84 -4.98 -6.40 -10.98
C GLU A 84 -3.79 -5.91 -10.14
N LEU A 85 -2.57 -6.17 -10.63
CA LEU A 85 -1.33 -5.71 -10.02
C LEU A 85 -0.66 -4.69 -10.95
N LEU A 86 -0.62 -3.45 -10.51
CA LEU A 86 0.12 -2.38 -11.16
C LEU A 86 1.54 -2.36 -10.62
N VAL A 87 2.51 -2.46 -11.51
CA VAL A 87 3.93 -2.28 -11.18
C VAL A 87 4.37 -0.93 -11.72
N TYR A 88 5.02 -0.14 -10.87
CA TYR A 88 5.54 1.17 -11.25
C TYR A 88 7.04 1.25 -11.01
N HIS A 89 7.77 1.60 -12.06
CA HIS A 89 9.19 1.94 -12.03
C HIS A 89 9.33 3.46 -12.24
N ASN A 90 10.13 4.12 -11.40
CA ASN A 90 10.43 5.54 -11.59
C ASN A 90 11.37 5.68 -12.80
N PRO A 91 10.93 6.33 -13.91
CA PRO A 91 11.72 6.42 -15.12
C PRO A 91 13.01 7.22 -14.92
N GLU A 92 13.00 8.24 -14.07
CA GLU A 92 14.20 9.06 -13.79
C GLU A 92 15.24 8.24 -13.00
N ALA A 93 14.77 7.44 -12.04
CA ALA A 93 15.66 6.58 -11.26
C ALA A 93 16.29 5.47 -12.12
N GLU A 94 15.51 4.95 -13.09
CA GLU A 94 15.98 3.97 -14.06
C GLU A 94 16.99 4.58 -15.04
N GLU A 95 16.67 5.73 -15.65
CA GLU A 95 17.56 6.45 -16.57
C GLU A 95 18.90 6.81 -15.93
N ARG A 96 18.87 7.25 -14.67
CA ARG A 96 20.07 7.63 -13.91
C ARG A 96 20.82 6.45 -13.29
N GLY A 97 20.34 5.21 -13.47
CA GLY A 97 20.97 4.02 -12.92
C GLY A 97 21.06 4.01 -11.40
N ILE A 98 20.06 4.59 -10.72
CA ILE A 98 20.07 4.74 -9.26
C ILE A 98 20.02 3.38 -8.60
N ASN A 99 21.00 3.11 -7.73
CA ASN A 99 21.20 1.81 -7.09
C ASN A 99 21.53 1.96 -5.59
N PRO A 100 21.28 0.92 -4.76
CA PRO A 100 21.44 1.02 -3.31
C PRO A 100 22.90 1.05 -2.83
N TYR A 101 23.88 0.75 -3.69
CA TYR A 101 25.30 0.71 -3.32
C TYR A 101 25.96 2.09 -3.47
N ASP A 102 25.72 2.77 -4.58
CA ASP A 102 26.41 4.03 -4.91
C ASP A 102 25.65 5.28 -4.41
N HIS A 103 24.33 5.17 -4.26
CA HIS A 103 23.46 6.35 -4.08
C HIS A 103 22.85 6.48 -2.68
N GLY A 104 23.05 5.50 -1.79
CA GLY A 104 22.64 5.58 -0.38
C GLY A 104 21.16 6.02 -0.19
N PRO A 105 20.88 7.09 0.59
CA PRO A 105 19.52 7.58 0.81
C PRO A 105 18.76 7.99 -0.47
N LEU A 106 19.47 8.49 -1.48
CA LEU A 106 18.87 8.94 -2.74
C LEU A 106 18.16 7.79 -3.48
N HIS A 107 18.67 6.55 -3.33
CA HIS A 107 17.99 5.37 -3.86
C HIS A 107 16.58 5.22 -3.30
N THR A 108 16.43 5.35 -1.97
CA THR A 108 15.11 5.19 -1.34
C THR A 108 14.19 6.34 -1.72
N ASP A 109 14.71 7.56 -1.77
CA ASP A 109 13.93 8.74 -2.10
C ASP A 109 13.38 8.69 -3.53
N MET A 110 14.24 8.48 -4.52
CA MET A 110 13.82 8.44 -5.93
C MET A 110 12.92 7.24 -6.21
N TRP A 111 13.34 6.03 -5.83
CA TRP A 111 12.57 4.83 -6.17
C TRP A 111 11.27 4.71 -5.39
N LYS A 112 11.22 5.08 -4.10
CA LYS A 112 10.04 4.88 -3.26
C LYS A 112 9.22 6.15 -3.06
N THR A 113 9.83 7.24 -2.61
CA THR A 113 9.07 8.47 -2.29
C THR A 113 8.53 9.09 -3.56
N GLU A 114 9.42 9.45 -4.48
CA GLU A 114 9.03 10.09 -5.75
C GLU A 114 8.33 9.09 -6.66
N GLY A 115 8.81 7.85 -6.72
CA GLY A 115 8.13 6.78 -7.47
C GLY A 115 6.69 6.56 -7.03
N LEU A 116 6.39 6.58 -5.72
CA LEU A 116 5.00 6.46 -5.24
C LEU A 116 4.16 7.68 -5.62
N LYS A 117 4.65 8.91 -5.43
CA LYS A 117 3.92 10.13 -5.81
C LYS A 117 3.58 10.13 -7.29
N GLN A 118 4.56 9.85 -8.14
CA GLN A 118 4.37 9.76 -9.59
C GLN A 118 3.36 8.68 -9.97
N ALA A 119 3.37 7.52 -9.31
CA ALA A 119 2.39 6.46 -9.54
C ALA A 119 0.97 6.89 -9.15
N LEU A 120 0.80 7.53 -7.99
CA LEU A 120 -0.50 8.03 -7.53
C LEU A 120 -1.07 9.06 -8.52
N ASP A 121 -0.24 9.99 -9.01
CA ASP A 121 -0.63 10.99 -10.00
C ASP A 121 -0.96 10.35 -11.37
N LYS A 122 -0.10 9.45 -11.86
CA LYS A 122 -0.27 8.78 -13.16
C LYS A 122 -1.60 8.05 -13.25
N TYR A 123 -1.97 7.35 -12.18
CA TYR A 123 -3.21 6.57 -12.16
C TYR A 123 -4.39 7.37 -11.59
N GLY A 124 -4.18 8.56 -11.02
CA GLY A 124 -5.22 9.41 -10.46
C GLY A 124 -5.93 8.76 -9.26
N PHE A 125 -5.18 8.09 -8.39
CA PHE A 125 -5.74 7.47 -7.18
C PHE A 125 -6.08 8.53 -6.13
N ASP A 126 -7.27 8.43 -5.54
CA ASP A 126 -7.75 9.38 -4.52
C ASP A 126 -7.66 8.83 -3.07
N ALA A 127 -7.37 7.54 -2.92
CA ALA A 127 -7.04 6.91 -1.65
C ALA A 127 -6.04 5.76 -1.82
N ALA A 128 -5.17 5.59 -0.83
CA ALA A 128 -4.17 4.52 -0.81
C ALA A 128 -4.19 3.79 0.54
N PHE A 129 -4.43 2.48 0.51
CA PHE A 129 -4.28 1.64 1.69
C PHE A 129 -2.80 1.33 1.93
N GLY A 130 -2.30 1.72 3.12
CA GLY A 130 -0.94 1.45 3.56
C GLY A 130 -0.88 0.49 4.76
N GLY A 131 0.11 -0.40 4.78
CA GLY A 131 0.30 -1.40 5.84
C GLY A 131 1.15 -0.97 7.02
N ALA A 132 1.25 0.35 7.25
CA ALA A 132 2.00 0.91 8.36
C ALA A 132 1.28 0.64 9.69
N ARG A 133 2.04 0.27 10.74
CA ARG A 133 1.49 0.08 12.09
C ARG A 133 2.07 1.10 13.08
N ARG A 134 1.27 1.47 14.08
CA ARG A 134 1.65 2.47 15.11
C ARG A 134 2.80 2.00 16.00
N ASP A 135 2.97 0.70 16.16
CA ASP A 135 3.98 0.07 17.01
C ASP A 135 5.32 -0.16 16.29
N GLU A 136 5.43 0.14 15.00
CA GLU A 136 6.66 -0.06 14.23
C GLU A 136 7.75 0.96 14.54
N GLU A 137 7.38 2.22 14.80
CA GLU A 137 8.29 3.33 15.05
C GLU A 137 7.71 4.31 16.07
N LYS A 138 8.55 4.90 16.93
CA LYS A 138 8.10 5.83 17.99
C LYS A 138 7.30 7.03 17.46
N SER A 139 7.66 7.55 16.27
CA SER A 139 6.98 8.65 15.60
C SER A 139 5.52 8.32 15.25
N ARG A 140 5.20 7.04 15.04
CA ARG A 140 3.86 6.58 14.61
C ARG A 140 2.87 6.39 15.75
N ALA A 141 3.28 6.57 17.00
CA ALA A 141 2.43 6.33 18.17
C ALA A 141 1.13 7.17 18.16
N LYS A 142 1.17 8.36 17.53
CA LYS A 142 0.04 9.29 17.42
C LYS A 142 -0.59 9.35 16.03
N GLU A 143 -0.21 8.44 15.13
CA GLU A 143 -0.76 8.40 13.77
C GLU A 143 -2.25 8.08 13.78
N ARG A 144 -2.97 8.69 12.84
CA ARG A 144 -4.39 8.44 12.64
C ARG A 144 -4.58 7.29 11.65
N ILE A 145 -5.79 6.75 11.57
CA ILE A 145 -6.13 5.75 10.54
C ILE A 145 -6.12 6.41 9.15
N PHE A 146 -6.64 7.63 9.07
CA PHE A 146 -6.64 8.45 7.86
C PHE A 146 -5.57 9.54 7.93
N SER A 147 -4.82 9.67 6.84
CA SER A 147 -3.78 10.69 6.66
C SER A 147 -4.08 11.46 5.38
N PHE A 148 -4.77 12.60 5.52
CA PHE A 148 -5.15 13.44 4.39
C PHE A 148 -3.94 14.11 3.76
N ARG A 149 -3.92 14.17 2.43
CA ARG A 149 -2.84 14.77 1.64
C ARG A 149 -3.37 15.96 0.85
N THR A 150 -2.53 16.97 0.70
CA THR A 150 -2.81 18.08 -0.22
C THR A 150 -2.64 17.64 -1.67
N ALA A 151 -3.13 18.43 -2.62
CA ALA A 151 -2.91 18.18 -4.05
C ALA A 151 -1.43 18.11 -4.46
N SER A 152 -0.53 18.66 -3.64
CA SER A 152 0.92 18.59 -3.83
C SER A 152 1.58 17.43 -3.04
N HIS A 153 0.81 16.43 -2.62
CA HIS A 153 1.21 15.30 -1.76
C HIS A 153 1.75 15.69 -0.37
N GLY A 154 1.54 16.94 0.05
CA GLY A 154 1.94 17.43 1.36
C GLY A 154 1.02 16.90 2.47
N TRP A 155 1.46 17.02 3.72
CA TRP A 155 0.64 16.75 4.90
C TRP A 155 0.46 18.04 5.69
N ASP A 156 -0.79 18.38 6.00
CA ASP A 156 -1.13 19.54 6.85
C ASP A 156 -1.65 19.05 8.20
N PRO A 157 -0.95 19.31 9.32
CA PRO A 157 -1.37 18.89 10.67
C PRO A 157 -2.72 19.47 11.11
N LYS A 158 -3.20 20.54 10.47
CA LYS A 158 -4.49 21.18 10.81
C LYS A 158 -5.70 20.46 10.24
N ASN A 159 -5.50 19.59 9.23
CA ASN A 159 -6.54 18.76 8.63
C ASN A 159 -6.49 17.32 9.18
#